data_AF-A0AAU2LA56-F1
#
_entry.id   AF-A0AAU2LA56-F1
#
_cell.length_a   1.000
_cell.length_b   1.000
_cell.length_c   1.000
_cell.angle_alpha   90.00
_cell.angle_beta   90.00
_cell.angle_gamma   90.00
#
_symmetry.space_group_name_H-M   'P 1'
#
loop_
_entity.id
_entity.type
_entity.pdbx_description
1 polymer ?
#
loop_
_entity_poly.entity_id
_entity_poly.type
_entity_poly.pdbx_seq_one_letter_code
_entity_poly.pdbx_strand_id
1 'polypeptide(L)'
;MQHARRFLSQSGGVRLAPRKRSERHLSVSEREEMSRGIAAGESARQLAKRLGRSPSTVSREIARNGGRDRYRAASADAAAYERGRRPKQAKLAQRPALRALVEAKLALCWSPEQIAGWLRRLFPEDASM
;
A
#
# COMPACT_ATOMS: atom_id res chain seq x y z
N MET A 1 25.37 9.73 -11.82
CA MET A 1 25.25 10.66 -10.68
C MET A 1 23.92 11.44 -10.59
N GLN A 2 23.22 11.75 -11.69
CA GLN A 2 21.97 12.54 -11.65
C GLN A 2 20.76 11.82 -11.01
N HIS A 3 20.67 10.49 -11.14
CA HIS A 3 19.56 9.69 -10.62
C HIS A 3 19.49 9.67 -9.07
N ALA A 4 20.65 9.69 -8.41
CA ALA A 4 20.73 9.65 -6.95
C ALA A 4 20.23 10.96 -6.32
N ARG A 5 20.65 12.13 -6.85
CA ARG A 5 20.16 13.45 -6.39
C ARG A 5 18.65 13.60 -6.60
N ARG A 6 18.13 13.16 -7.75
CA ARG A 6 16.69 13.19 -8.04
C ARG A 6 15.89 12.31 -7.08
N PHE A 7 16.37 11.09 -6.81
CA PHE A 7 15.76 10.22 -5.80
C PHE A 7 15.73 10.91 -4.44
N LEU A 8 16.87 11.40 -3.94
CA LEU A 8 16.96 12.10 -2.65
C LEU A 8 16.01 13.31 -2.55
N SER A 9 15.88 14.11 -3.61
CA SER A 9 14.94 15.24 -3.65
C SER A 9 13.46 14.82 -3.63
N GLN A 10 13.13 13.65 -4.16
CA GLN A 10 11.75 13.16 -4.26
C GLN A 10 11.30 12.36 -3.04
N SER A 11 12.21 11.60 -2.42
CA SER A 11 11.92 10.73 -1.26
C SER A 11 12.36 11.33 0.07
N GLY A 12 12.96 12.52 0.07
CA GLY A 12 13.48 13.18 1.28
C GLY A 12 14.63 12.41 1.95
N GLY A 13 15.31 11.53 1.21
CA GLY A 13 16.40 10.70 1.73
C GLY A 13 15.97 9.48 2.56
N VAL A 14 14.67 9.24 2.76
CA VAL A 14 14.17 8.12 3.56
C VAL A 14 13.97 6.89 2.67
N ARG A 15 14.73 5.82 2.92
CA ARG A 15 14.52 4.52 2.28
C ARG A 15 13.42 3.75 3.02
N LEU A 16 12.23 3.73 2.46
CA LEU A 16 11.14 2.90 2.97
C LEU A 16 11.50 1.41 2.87
N ALA A 17 11.19 0.65 3.91
CA ALA A 17 11.35 -0.80 3.88
C ALA A 17 10.49 -1.41 2.75
N PRO A 18 11.00 -2.42 2.03
CA PRO A 18 10.22 -3.09 1.01
C PRO A 18 8.98 -3.73 1.63
N ARG A 19 7.84 -3.58 0.97
CA ARG A 19 6.57 -4.14 1.45
C ARG A 19 6.61 -5.66 1.36
N LYS A 20 6.40 -6.33 2.50
CA LYS A 20 6.21 -7.79 2.57
C LYS A 20 4.73 -8.12 2.68
N ARG A 21 4.28 -9.17 1.99
CA ARG A 21 2.91 -9.68 2.13
C ARG A 21 2.81 -10.58 3.37
N SER A 22 1.67 -10.52 4.05
CA SER A 22 1.35 -11.48 5.12
C SER A 22 1.15 -12.87 4.55
N GLU A 23 1.62 -13.90 5.24
CA GLU A 23 1.44 -15.32 4.88
C GLU A 23 -0.03 -15.75 4.87
N ARG A 24 -0.91 -14.97 5.51
CA ARG A 24 -2.36 -15.18 5.46
C ARG A 24 -2.96 -14.87 4.09
N HIS A 25 -2.26 -14.10 3.25
CA HIS A 25 -2.71 -13.78 1.91
C HIS A 25 -2.35 -14.91 0.95
N LEU A 26 -3.14 -15.07 -0.11
CA LEU A 26 -2.79 -15.98 -1.20
C LEU A 26 -1.43 -15.54 -1.79
N SER A 27 -0.54 -16.51 -1.99
CA SER A 27 0.73 -16.33 -2.67
C SER A 27 0.55 -16.22 -4.18
N VAL A 28 1.64 -15.91 -4.89
CA VAL A 28 1.67 -15.97 -6.36
C VAL A 28 1.41 -17.39 -6.85
N SER A 29 2.07 -18.38 -6.24
CA SER A 29 1.93 -19.79 -6.63
C SER A 29 0.51 -20.31 -6.43
N GLU A 30 -0.15 -19.94 -5.34
CA GLU A 30 -1.55 -20.31 -5.10
C GLU A 30 -2.48 -19.69 -6.16
N ARG A 31 -2.21 -18.44 -6.60
CA ARG A 31 -2.98 -17.80 -7.68
C ARG A 31 -2.75 -18.47 -9.04
N GLU A 32 -1.53 -18.90 -9.33
CA GLU A 32 -1.21 -19.65 -10.55
C GLU A 32 -1.95 -20.98 -10.58
N GLU A 33 -1.96 -21.70 -9.46
CA GLU A 33 -2.71 -22.96 -9.34
C GLU A 33 -4.21 -22.74 -9.52
N MET A 34 -4.77 -21.66 -8.96
CA MET A 34 -6.15 -21.27 -9.23
C MET A 34 -6.39 -20.99 -10.71
N SER A 35 -5.47 -20.30 -11.39
CA SER A 35 -5.60 -19.99 -12.82
C SER A 35 -5.62 -21.25 -13.68
N ARG A 36 -4.71 -22.20 -13.39
CA ARG A 36 -4.64 -23.50 -14.08
C ARG A 36 -5.87 -24.35 -13.83
N GLY A 37 -6.31 -24.45 -12.56
CA GLY A 37 -7.49 -25.24 -12.24
C GLY A 37 -8.79 -24.64 -12.78
N ILE A 38 -8.90 -23.31 -12.87
CA ILE A 38 -10.04 -22.67 -13.57
C ILE A 38 -10.05 -23.06 -15.05
N ALA A 39 -8.90 -23.00 -15.72
CA ALA A 39 -8.77 -23.41 -17.12
C ALA A 39 -9.09 -24.91 -17.33
N ALA A 40 -8.78 -25.75 -16.33
CA ALA A 40 -9.14 -27.17 -16.31
C ALA A 40 -10.60 -27.45 -15.89
N GLY A 41 -11.42 -26.41 -15.67
CA GLY A 41 -12.83 -26.57 -15.30
C GLY A 41 -13.09 -26.91 -13.83
N GLU A 42 -12.08 -26.84 -12.95
CA GLU A 42 -12.22 -27.22 -11.54
C GLU A 42 -13.11 -26.26 -10.75
N SER A 43 -13.93 -26.81 -9.86
CA SER A 43 -14.75 -26.02 -8.94
C SER A 43 -13.91 -25.28 -7.89
N ALA A 44 -14.47 -24.19 -7.34
CA ALA A 44 -13.82 -23.46 -6.25
C ALA A 44 -13.54 -24.32 -5.01
N ARG A 45 -14.35 -25.37 -4.77
CA ARG A 45 -14.14 -26.32 -3.65
C ARG A 45 -12.94 -27.24 -3.89
N GLN A 46 -12.76 -27.73 -5.12
CA GLN A 46 -11.59 -28.54 -5.49
C GLN A 46 -10.29 -27.73 -5.35
N LEU A 47 -10.28 -26.52 -5.92
CA LEU A 47 -9.17 -25.58 -5.76
C LEU A 47 -8.85 -25.31 -4.30
N ALA A 48 -9.86 -24.99 -3.48
CA ALA A 48 -9.68 -24.70 -2.07
C ALA A 48 -9.09 -25.89 -1.29
N LYS A 49 -9.56 -27.10 -1.56
CA LYS A 49 -9.02 -28.33 -0.95
C LYS A 49 -7.56 -28.54 -1.30
N ARG A 50 -7.19 -28.39 -2.58
CA ARG A 50 -5.80 -28.55 -3.05
C ARG A 50 -4.87 -27.49 -2.45
N LEU A 51 -5.35 -26.26 -2.28
CA LEU A 51 -4.57 -25.15 -1.73
C LEU A 51 -4.53 -25.12 -0.20
N GLY A 52 -5.29 -25.97 0.50
CA GLY A 52 -5.43 -25.89 1.95
C GLY A 52 -6.08 -24.58 2.41
N ARG A 53 -6.98 -24.01 1.60
CA ARG A 53 -7.67 -22.74 1.88
C ARG A 53 -9.17 -22.95 2.04
N SER A 54 -9.84 -21.95 2.62
CA SER A 54 -11.30 -21.93 2.65
C SER A 54 -11.88 -21.76 1.24
N PRO A 55 -12.96 -22.49 0.87
CA PRO A 55 -13.69 -22.25 -0.37
C PRO A 55 -14.16 -20.79 -0.53
N SER A 56 -14.48 -20.12 0.58
CA SER A 56 -14.86 -18.71 0.57
C SER A 56 -13.72 -17.78 0.13
N THR A 57 -12.46 -18.13 0.44
CA THR A 57 -11.27 -17.38 0.02
C THR A 57 -11.09 -17.48 -1.49
N VAL A 58 -11.17 -18.70 -2.02
CA VAL A 58 -11.04 -18.97 -3.46
C VAL A 58 -12.17 -18.29 -4.23
N SER A 59 -13.43 -18.46 -3.82
CA SER A 59 -14.57 -17.80 -4.50
C SER A 59 -14.46 -16.28 -4.49
N ARG A 60 -14.11 -15.68 -3.35
CA ARG A 60 -13.94 -14.22 -3.25
C ARG A 60 -12.79 -13.72 -4.12
N GLU A 61 -11.70 -14.46 -4.21
CA GLU A 61 -10.58 -14.10 -5.06
C GLU A 61 -10.96 -14.18 -6.55
N ILE A 62 -11.65 -15.23 -6.98
CA ILE A 62 -12.11 -15.38 -8.37
C ILE A 62 -13.08 -14.23 -8.73
N ALA A 63 -14.08 -14.00 -7.91
CA ALA A 63 -15.08 -12.96 -8.14
C ALA A 63 -14.44 -11.56 -8.22
N ARG A 64 -13.51 -11.25 -7.32
CA ARG A 64 -12.84 -9.94 -7.27
C ARG A 64 -11.95 -9.68 -8.50
N ASN A 65 -11.42 -10.72 -9.12
CA ASN A 65 -10.48 -10.61 -10.23
C ASN A 65 -11.13 -11.00 -11.57
N GLY A 66 -12.42 -10.64 -11.74
CA GLY A 66 -13.09 -10.68 -13.03
C GLY A 66 -13.93 -11.92 -13.30
N GLY A 67 -14.04 -12.85 -12.35
CA GLY A 67 -14.77 -14.12 -12.53
C GLY A 67 -13.92 -15.18 -13.22
N ARG A 68 -14.48 -16.38 -13.42
CA ARG A 68 -13.75 -17.53 -13.98
C ARG A 68 -13.22 -17.27 -15.39
N ASP A 69 -14.01 -16.58 -16.23
CA ASP A 69 -13.66 -16.36 -17.64
C ASP A 69 -12.45 -15.42 -17.81
N ARG A 70 -12.28 -14.47 -16.89
CA ARG A 70 -11.25 -13.44 -16.95
C ARG A 70 -10.14 -13.60 -15.92
N TYR A 71 -10.23 -14.60 -15.05
CA TYR A 71 -9.25 -14.78 -14.00
C TYR A 71 -7.86 -15.03 -14.59
N ARG A 72 -6.88 -14.23 -14.17
CA ARG A 72 -5.47 -14.38 -14.51
C ARG A 72 -4.63 -14.16 -13.26
N ALA A 73 -3.73 -15.09 -12.97
CA ALA A 73 -2.93 -15.08 -11.74
C ALA A 73 -2.07 -13.81 -11.61
N ALA A 74 -1.30 -13.46 -12.64
CA ALA A 74 -0.48 -12.25 -12.65
C ALA A 74 -1.28 -10.96 -12.40
N SER A 75 -2.44 -10.81 -13.06
CA SER A 75 -3.32 -9.65 -12.87
C SER A 75 -3.92 -9.61 -11.47
N ALA A 76 -4.37 -10.75 -10.96
CA ALA A 76 -4.90 -10.87 -9.59
C ALA A 76 -3.84 -10.53 -8.54
N ASP A 77 -2.59 -10.95 -8.79
CA ASP A 77 -1.46 -10.71 -7.91
C ASP A 77 -1.05 -9.23 -7.86
N ALA A 78 -0.92 -8.59 -9.03
CA ALA A 78 -0.67 -7.16 -9.14
C ALA A 78 -1.78 -6.35 -8.46
N ALA A 79 -3.04 -6.70 -8.72
CA ALA A 79 -4.19 -6.04 -8.10
C ALA A 79 -4.22 -6.22 -6.57
N ALA A 80 -3.81 -7.39 -6.06
CA ALA A 80 -3.66 -7.61 -4.62
C ALA A 80 -2.55 -6.73 -4.02
N TYR A 81 -1.43 -6.56 -4.72
CA TYR A 81 -0.33 -5.68 -4.30
C TYR A 81 -0.76 -4.22 -4.18
N GLU A 82 -1.48 -3.72 -5.19
CA GLU A 82 -1.99 -2.35 -5.25
C GLU A 82 -3.05 -2.10 -4.18
N ARG A 83 -4.04 -2.98 -4.02
CA ARG A 83 -5.05 -2.88 -2.95
C ARG A 83 -4.43 -2.87 -1.56
N GLY A 84 -3.32 -3.58 -1.38
CA GLY A 84 -2.58 -3.58 -0.13
C GLY A 84 -1.89 -2.25 0.20
N ARG A 85 -1.80 -1.29 -0.74
CA ARG A 85 -1.06 -0.03 -0.52
C ARG A 85 -1.72 0.85 0.51
N ARG A 86 -3.06 0.79 0.62
CA ARG A 86 -3.91 1.58 1.53
C ARG A 86 -3.29 2.94 1.91
N PRO A 87 -2.95 3.79 0.91
CA PRO A 87 -2.19 5.00 1.19
C PRO A 87 -3.05 5.93 2.05
N LYS A 88 -2.52 6.35 3.20
CA LYS A 88 -3.05 7.51 3.92
C LYS A 88 -2.34 8.73 3.37
N GLN A 89 -3.10 9.73 2.91
CA GLN A 89 -2.50 11.00 2.51
C GLN A 89 -1.80 11.61 3.74
N ALA A 90 -0.55 12.04 3.60
CA ALA A 90 0.21 12.62 4.71
C ALA A 90 -0.40 13.96 5.15
N LYS A 91 -0.32 14.31 6.45
CA LYS A 91 -0.88 15.57 7.00
C LYS A 91 -0.39 16.80 6.22
N LEU A 92 0.92 16.86 5.96
CA LEU A 92 1.55 17.97 5.24
C LEU A 92 1.21 18.01 3.74
N ALA A 93 0.86 16.86 3.14
CA ALA A 93 0.40 16.84 1.75
C ALA A 93 -1.02 17.42 1.61
N GLN A 94 -1.85 17.24 2.63
CA GLN A 94 -3.23 17.73 2.67
C GLN A 94 -3.33 19.19 3.15
N ARG A 95 -2.30 19.72 3.81
CA ARG A 95 -2.34 21.04 4.47
C ARG A 95 -1.17 21.93 4.01
N PRO A 96 -1.31 22.66 2.89
CA PRO A 96 -0.23 23.44 2.31
C PRO A 96 0.30 24.56 3.23
N ALA A 97 -0.58 25.21 4.00
CA ALA A 97 -0.18 26.25 4.95
C ALA A 97 0.71 25.68 6.08
N LEU A 98 0.29 24.57 6.69
CA LEU A 98 1.08 23.86 7.68
C LEU A 98 2.43 23.40 7.11
N ARG A 99 2.43 22.86 5.88
CA ARG A 99 3.66 22.45 5.19
C ARG A 99 4.63 23.62 5.04
N ALA A 100 4.16 24.78 4.57
CA ALA A 100 5.01 25.96 4.39
C ALA A 100 5.63 26.43 5.73
N LEU A 101 4.87 26.40 6.83
CA LEU A 101 5.39 26.73 8.15
C LEU A 101 6.46 25.74 8.61
N VAL A 102 6.21 24.44 8.44
CA VAL A 102 7.19 23.39 8.80
C VAL A 102 8.46 23.54 7.97
N GLU A 103 8.36 23.74 6.65
CA GLU A 103 9.51 23.96 5.76
C GLU A 103 10.32 25.20 6.16
N ALA A 104 9.65 26.32 6.47
CA ALA A 104 10.31 27.53 6.92
C ALA A 104 11.06 27.34 8.24
N LYS A 105 10.50 26.59 9.20
CA LYS A 105 11.18 26.31 10.47
C LYS A 105 12.33 25.31 10.32
N LEU A 106 12.18 24.30 9.46
CA LEU A 106 13.26 23.38 9.12
C LEU A 106 14.45 24.12 8.48
N ALA A 107 14.20 25.13 7.63
CA ALA A 107 15.25 25.97 7.05
C ALA A 107 16.02 26.79 8.11
N LEU A 108 15.42 27.01 9.28
CA LEU A 108 16.05 27.64 10.46
C LEU A 108 16.72 26.62 11.39
N CYS A 109 16.87 25.37 10.95
CA CYS A 109 17.44 24.27 11.74
C CYS A 109 16.68 23.94 13.04
N TRP A 110 15.37 24.21 13.08
CA TRP A 110 14.54 23.77 14.21
C TRP A 110 14.32 22.27 14.14
N SER A 111 14.35 21.59 15.31
CA SER A 111 14.01 20.17 15.39
C SER A 111 12.50 19.95 15.17
N PRO A 112 12.08 18.77 14.68
CA PRO A 112 10.66 18.43 14.55
C PRO A 112 9.86 18.63 15.85
N GLU A 113 10.47 18.31 17.00
CA GLU A 113 9.87 18.48 18.33
C GLU A 113 9.70 19.96 18.69
N GLN A 114 10.67 20.81 18.37
CA GLN A 114 10.58 22.27 18.56
C GLN A 114 9.46 22.87 17.72
N ILE A 115 9.36 22.45 16.45
CA ILE A 115 8.29 22.90 15.54
C ILE A 115 6.92 22.47 16.07
N ALA A 116 6.76 21.21 16.48
CA ALA A 116 5.51 20.71 17.03
C ALA A 116 5.11 21.40 18.35
N GLY A 117 6.08 21.73 19.21
CA GLY A 117 5.85 22.52 20.42
C GLY A 117 5.41 23.95 20.11
N TRP A 118 6.06 24.60 19.16
CA TRP A 118 5.73 25.97 18.74
C TRP A 118 4.36 26.07 18.08
N LEU A 119 4.00 25.13 17.19
CA LEU A 119 2.68 25.07 16.57
C LEU A 119 1.57 24.98 17.62
N ARG A 120 1.71 24.10 18.63
CA ARG A 120 0.71 23.96 19.70
C ARG A 120 0.52 25.21 20.55
N ARG A 121 1.57 26.03 20.74
CA ARG A 121 1.46 27.28 21.51
C ARG A 121 0.85 28.41 20.70
N LEU A 122 1.19 28.50 19.42
CA LEU A 122 0.73 29.59 18.55
C LEU A 122 -0.69 29.35 18.00
N PHE A 123 -1.07 28.08 17.87
CA PHE A 123 -2.36 27.65 17.32
C PHE A 123 -3.06 26.66 18.27
N PRO A 124 -3.40 27.06 19.51
CA PRO A 124 -3.96 26.15 20.51
C PRO A 124 -5.32 25.55 20.12
N GLU A 125 -6.16 26.33 19.42
CA GLU A 125 -7.53 25.94 19.04
C GLU A 125 -7.66 25.53 17.57
N ASP A 126 -6.61 25.67 16.76
CA ASP A 126 -6.66 25.36 15.34
C ASP A 126 -6.10 23.95 15.06
N ALA A 127 -7.01 22.98 15.01
CA ALA A 127 -6.70 21.59 14.66
C ALA A 127 -6.19 21.41 13.22
N SER A 128 -6.22 22.46 12.38
CA SER A 128 -5.64 22.49 11.04
C SER A 128 -4.11 22.71 11.05
N MET A 129 -3.55 23.25 12.13
CA MET A 129 -2.10 23.35 12.35
C MET A 129 -1.54 22.12 13.09
#